data_AF-A0A2G2XB33-F1
#
_entry.id   AF-A0A2G2XB33-F1
#
_cell.length_a   1.000
_cell.length_b   1.000
_cell.length_c   1.000
_cell.angle_alpha   90.00
_cell.angle_beta   90.00
_cell.angle_gamma   90.00
#
_symmetry.space_group_name_H-M   'P 1'
#
loop_
_entity.id
_entity.type
_entity.pdbx_description
1 polymer ?
#
loop_
_entity_poly.entity_id
_entity_poly.type
_entity_poly.pdbx_seq_one_letter_code
_entity_poly.pdbx_strand_id
1 'polypeptide(L)' 'MERALLVASISAGLESVSICFNGPEDAGKTVEMGETEITVLGPSDRENILSSVFEEHPNTSDNWGRN' A
#
# COMPACT_ATOMS: atom_id res chain seq x y z
N MET A 1 1.77 14.99 0.13
CA MET A 1 1.13 14.74 -1.19
C MET A 1 0.52 13.33 -1.24
N GLU A 2 1.02 12.42 -0.40
CA GLU A 2 0.61 11.02 -0.32
C GLU A 2 -0.89 10.83 -0.03
N ARG A 3 -1.47 11.67 0.84
CA ARG A 3 -2.91 11.60 1.18
C ARG A 3 -3.83 11.81 -0.03
N ALA A 4 -3.47 12.77 -0.89
CA ALA A 4 -4.28 13.12 -2.05
C ALA A 4 -4.27 11.99 -3.09
N LEU A 5 -3.12 11.31 -3.25
CA LEU A 5 -2.99 10.15 -4.13
C LEU A 5 -3.88 9.00 -3.64
N LEU A 6 -3.79 8.66 -2.35
CA LEU A 6 -4.60 7.59 -1.75
C LEU A 6 -6.10 7.86 -1.91
N VAL A 7 -6.55 9.07 -1.59
CA VAL A 7 -7.97 9.45 -1.73
C VAL A 7 -8.43 9.36 -3.19
N ALA A 8 -7.58 9.78 -4.14
CA ALA A 8 -7.89 9.65 -5.56
C ALA A 8 -7.98 8.19 -6.01
N SER A 9 -7.08 7.32 -5.53
CA SER A 9 -7.10 5.88 -5.81
C SER A 9 -8.37 5.21 -5.28
N ILE A 10 -8.74 5.49 -4.02
CA ILE A 10 -9.99 5.01 -3.41
C ILE A 10 -11.20 5.51 -4.21
N SER A 11 -11.21 6.79 -4.58
CA SER A 11 -12.30 7.39 -5.37
C SER A 11 -12.42 6.79 -6.78
N ALA A 12 -11.31 6.30 -7.35
CA ALA A 12 -11.28 5.60 -8.62
C ALA A 12 -11.69 4.12 -8.52
N GLY A 13 -12.01 3.62 -7.32
CA GLY A 13 -12.35 2.23 -7.07
C GLY A 13 -11.16 1.28 -7.13
N LEU A 14 -9.93 1.80 -7.01
CA LEU A 14 -8.74 0.96 -6.91
C LEU A 14 -8.66 0.34 -5.52
N GLU A 15 -8.41 -0.96 -5.48
CA GLU A 15 -8.09 -1.67 -4.25
C GLU A 15 -6.69 -1.26 -3.77
N SER A 16 -6.64 -0.54 -2.66
CA SER A 16 -5.39 -0.09 -2.06
C SER A 16 -4.97 -1.02 -0.92
N VAL A 17 -3.75 -1.55 -0.98
CA VAL A 17 -3.14 -2.26 0.15
C VAL A 17 -2.80 -1.25 1.24
N SER A 18 -3.33 -1.45 2.45
CA SER A 18 -3.21 -0.55 3.61
C SER A 18 -1.88 -0.71 4.37
N ILE A 19 -0.76 -0.67 3.65
CA ILE A 19 0.60 -0.78 4.21
C ILE A 19 1.41 0.45 3.84
N CYS A 20 2.11 1.03 4.81
CA CYS A 20 3.03 2.15 4.61
C CYS A 20 4.38 1.84 5.28
N PHE A 21 5.48 2.32 4.69
CA PHE A 21 6.81 2.21 5.29
C PHE A 21 7.37 3.59 5.59
N ASN A 22 8.00 3.74 6.76
CA ASN A 22 8.66 4.97 7.14
C ASN A 22 9.88 4.69 8.05
N GLY A 23 10.51 5.73 8.57
CA GLY A 23 11.62 5.64 9.52
C GLY A 23 11.27 4.84 10.79
N PRO A 24 12.27 4.30 11.51
CA PRO A 24 12.07 3.56 12.75
C PRO A 24 11.25 4.31 13.82
N GLU A 25 11.35 5.64 13.85
CA GLU A 25 10.63 6.54 14.76
C GLU A 25 9.11 6.57 14.56
N ASP A 26 8.65 6.11 13.39
CA ASP A 26 7.26 6.08 12.98
C ASP A 26 6.70 4.64 12.92
N ALA A 27 7.54 3.63 13.16
CA ALA A 27 7.14 2.24 13.16
C ALA A 27 6.09 1.94 14.24
N GLY A 28 5.02 1.24 13.86
CA GLY A 28 3.90 0.90 14.74
C GLY A 28 2.88 2.02 14.91
N LYS A 29 3.07 3.19 14.27
CA LYS A 29 2.04 4.22 14.23
C LYS A 29 0.93 3.81 13.27
N THR A 30 -0.27 4.24 13.62
CA THR A 30 -1.46 4.11 12.80
C THR A 30 -1.82 5.47 12.23
N VAL A 31 -2.08 5.53 10.92
CA VAL A 31 -2.53 6.75 10.26
C VAL A 31 -3.92 6.52 9.69
N GLU A 32 -4.87 7.33 10.17
CA GLU A 32 -6.23 7.36 9.64
C GLU A 32 -6.29 8.21 8.36
N MET A 33 -6.87 7.63 7.31
CA MET A 33 -7.10 8.26 6.01
C MET A 33 -8.55 8.01 5.58
N GLY A 34 -9.47 8.87 6.05
CA GLY A 34 -10.89 8.68 5.81
C GLY A 34 -11.42 7.50 6.63
N GLU A 35 -11.98 6.49 5.97
CA GLU A 35 -12.42 5.23 6.60
C GLU A 35 -11.33 4.16 6.60
N THR A 36 -10.17 4.44 5.99
CA THR A 36 -9.06 3.49 5.89
C THR A 36 -8.03 3.77 6.96
N GLU A 37 -7.67 2.71 7.69
CA GLU A 37 -6.57 2.72 8.66
C GLU A 37 -5.32 2.13 8.02
N ILE A 38 -4.17 2.83 8.13
CA ILE A 38 -2.89 2.39 7.56
C ILE A 38 -1.86 2.24 8.67
N THR A 39 -1.28 1.04 8.76
CA THR A 39 -0.19 0.75 9.68
C THR A 39 1.14 1.17 9.05
N VAL A 40 1.93 1.95 9.80
CA VAL A 40 3.28 2.34 9.42
C VAL A 40 4.27 1.30 9.91
N LEU A 41 4.94 0.64 8.98
CA LEU A 41 5.99 -0.33 9.21
C LEU A 41 7.35 0.37 9.18
N GLY A 42 8.24 -0.06 10.06
CA GLY A 42 9.63 0.39 10.05
C GLY A 42 10.42 -0.18 8.85
N PRO A 43 11.68 0.21 8.68
CA PRO A 43 12.51 -0.28 7.57
C PRO A 43 12.92 -1.75 7.72
N SER A 44 12.82 -2.31 8.93
CA SER A 44 13.11 -3.72 9.21
C SER A 44 12.15 -4.63 8.45
N ASP A 45 12.71 -5.67 7.82
CA ASP A 45 11.95 -6.70 7.07
C ASP A 45 11.14 -6.19 5.86
N ARG A 46 11.40 -4.96 5.40
CA ARG A 46 10.68 -4.33 4.29
C ARG A 46 10.62 -5.17 3.03
N GLU A 47 11.73 -5.80 2.64
CA GLU A 47 11.80 -6.61 1.41
C GLU A 47 10.94 -7.87 1.49
N ASN A 48 10.92 -8.52 2.66
CA ASN A 48 10.12 -9.73 2.89
C ASN A 48 8.62 -9.39 2.88
N ILE A 49 8.24 -8.32 3.59
CA ILE A 49 6.85 -7.86 3.64
C ILE A 49 6.36 -7.43 2.24
N LEU A 50 7.16 -6.65 1.50
CA LEU A 50 6.80 -6.25 0.14
C LEU A 50 6.69 -7.45 -0.81
N SER A 51 7.53 -8.47 -0.64
CA SER A 51 7.45 -9.72 -1.41
C SER A 51 6.13 -10.45 -1.12
N SER A 52 5.77 -10.62 0.16
CA SER A 52 4.51 -11.25 0.57
C SER A 52 3.30 -10.50 0.02
N VAL A 53 3.29 -9.17 0.13
CA VAL A 53 2.20 -8.33 -0.40
C VAL A 53 2.06 -8.47 -1.92
N PHE A 54 3.18 -8.53 -2.62
CA PHE A 54 3.17 -8.71 -4.08
C PHE A 54 2.66 -10.09 -4.50
N GLU A 55 2.99 -11.13 -3.73
CA GLU A 55 2.47 -12.50 -3.95
C GLU A 55 0.97 -12.60 -3.66
N GLU A 56 0.47 -11.90 -2.63
CA GLU A 56 -0.96 -11.85 -2.26
C GLU A 56 -1.80 -10.99 -3.21
N HIS A 57 -1.22 -9.91 -3.72
CA HIS A 57 -1.86 -8.98 -4.64
C HIS A 57 -1.11 -8.92 -5.99
N PRO A 58 -1.07 -10.03 -6.74
CA PRO A 58 -0.39 -10.06 -8.02
C PRO A 58 -1.11 -9.12 -8.98
N ASN A 59 -0.35 -8.29 -9.68
CA ASN A 59 -0.92 -7.43 -10.72
C ASN A 59 -1.53 -8.33 -11.81
N THR A 60 -2.84 -8.31 -12.00
CA THR A 60 -3.56 -9.12 -13.01
C THR A 60 -3.32 -8.65 -14.46
N SER A 61 -2.34 -7.78 -14.66
CA SER A 61 -1.89 -7.24 -15.95
C SER A 61 -1.11 -8.26 -16.81
N ASP A 62 -1.61 -9.50 -16.94
CA ASP A 62 -1.27 -10.36 -18.09
C ASP A 62 -2.14 -10.04 -19.32
N ASN A 63 -3.02 -9.03 -19.24
CA ASN A 63 -3.90 -8.60 -20.32
C ASN A 63 -3.61 -7.18 -20.83
N TRP A 64 -2.34 -6.81 -20.96
CA TRP A 64 -1.91 -5.61 -21.70
C TRP A 64 -1.17 -5.99 -22.98
N GLY A 65 -1.86 -6.64 -23.93
CA GLY A 65 -1.35 -6.76 -25.30
C GLY A 65 -1.53 -8.09 -26.03
N ARG A 66 -2.69 -8.75 -25.91
CA ARG A 66 -3.15 -9.66 -26.98
C ARG A 66 -4.46 -9.15 -27.57
N ASN A 67 -4.34 -8.22 -28.51
CA ASN A 67 -5.29 -8.03 -29.61
C ASN A 67 -4.48 -7.77 -30.88
#